data_AF-A0A0D0BX72-F1
#
_entry.id   AF-A0A0D0BX72-F1
#
_cell.length_a   1.000
_cell.length_b   1.000
_cell.length_c   1.000
_cell.angle_alpha   90.00
_cell.angle_beta   90.00
_cell.angle_gamma   90.00
#
_symmetry.space_group_name_H-M   'P 1'
#
loop_
_entity.id
_entity.type
_entity.pdbx_description
1 polymer ?
#
loop_
_entity_poly.entity_id
_entity_poly.type
_entity_poly.pdbx_seq_one_letter_code
_entity_poly.pdbx_strand_id
1 'polypeptide(L)' 'MVLVARCFRGIKYGLDVSTDISVPRSILAGQRLGAEALFTLGGSCWEVSIPQSERLALQNHMWYLSYWTCV' A
#
# COMPACT_ATOMS: atom_id res chain seq x y z
N MET A 1 8.46 -5.47 6.19
CA MET A 1 7.20 -5.54 5.42
C MET A 1 6.25 -6.42 6.18
N VAL A 2 5.19 -5.84 6.75
CA VAL A 2 4.13 -6.58 7.44
C VAL A 2 2.83 -6.18 6.76
N LEU A 3 2.24 -7.09 5.98
CA LEU A 3 0.95 -6.88 5.34
C LEU A 3 -0.14 -7.56 6.15
N VAL A 4 -1.05 -6.77 6.72
CA VAL A 4 -2.21 -7.29 7.45
C VAL A 4 -3.45 -7.11 6.60
N ALA A 5 -4.04 -8.21 6.12
CA ALA A 5 -5.37 -8.18 5.48
C ALA A 5 -6.47 -8.23 6.54
N ARG A 6 -7.42 -7.29 6.47
CA ARG A 6 -8.59 -7.19 7.35
C ARG A 6 -9.83 -6.91 6.52
N CYS A 7 -11.00 -7.30 7.02
CA CYS A 7 -12.28 -6.93 6.44
C CYS A 7 -13.04 -6.06 7.43
N PHE A 8 -13.52 -4.90 7.01
CA PHE A 8 -14.37 -4.04 7.82
C PHE A 8 -15.51 -3.48 6.97
N ARG A 9 -16.75 -3.64 7.44
CA ARG A 9 -17.98 -3.23 6.72
C ARG A 9 -18.04 -3.74 5.26
N GLY A 10 -17.49 -4.93 5.00
CA GLY A 10 -17.47 -5.54 3.66
C GLY A 10 -16.25 -5.20 2.81
N ILE A 11 -15.43 -4.21 3.21
CA ILE A 11 -14.23 -3.81 2.48
C ILE A 11 -13.03 -4.59 3.00
N LYS A 12 -12.33 -5.27 2.09
CA LYS A 12 -11.05 -5.91 2.39
C LYS A 12 -9.93 -4.88 2.23
N TYR A 13 -9.13 -4.67 3.26
CA TYR A 13 -8.00 -3.76 3.21
C TYR A 13 -6.71 -4.41 3.72
N GLY A 14 -5.59 -4.02 3.11
CA GLY A 14 -4.25 -4.31 3.57
C GLY A 14 -3.66 -3.11 4.32
N LEU A 15 -2.96 -3.37 5.42
CA LEU A 15 -2.08 -2.39 6.07
C LEU A 15 -0.64 -2.84 5.88
N ASP A 16 0.20 -1.97 5.31
CA ASP A 16 1.64 -2.19 5.19
C ASP A 16 2.42 -1.13 5.97
N VAL A 17 3.35 -1.59 6.79
CA VAL A 17 4.36 -0.74 7.45
C VAL A 17 5.70 -1.12 6.86
N SER A 18 6.23 -0.28 5.99
CA SER A 18 7.43 -0.61 5.22
C SER A 18 8.22 0.61 4.75
N THR A 19 9.47 0.36 4.34
CA THR A 19 10.27 1.37 3.66
C THR A 19 9.82 1.48 2.20
N ASP A 20 10.03 2.66 1.59
CA ASP A 20 9.60 3.01 0.22
C ASP A 20 9.75 1.89 -0.82
N ILE A 21 10.87 1.17 -0.78
CA ILE A 21 11.26 0.16 -1.78
C ILE A 21 10.32 -1.07 -1.79
N SER A 22 9.63 -1.35 -0.68
CA SER A 22 8.73 -2.52 -0.55
C SER A 22 7.28 -2.25 -0.93
N VAL A 23 6.85 -0.98 -1.05
CA VAL A 23 5.44 -0.64 -1.28
C VAL A 23 4.84 -1.29 -2.56
N PRO A 24 5.53 -1.30 -3.72
CA PRO A 24 5.01 -1.99 -4.90
C PRO A 24 4.72 -3.48 -4.68
N ARG A 25 5.53 -4.15 -3.85
CA ARG A 25 5.31 -5.57 -3.51
C ARG A 25 4.09 -5.74 -2.61
N SER A 26 3.86 -4.80 -1.70
CA SER A 26 2.70 -4.79 -0.81
C SER A 26 1.38 -4.60 -1.57
N ILE A 27 1.37 -3.77 -2.62
CA ILE A 27 0.24 -3.61 -3.54
C ILE A 27 -0.09 -4.94 -4.21
N LEU A 28 0.90 -5.60 -4.83
CA LEU A 28 0.68 -6.90 -5.48
C LEU A 28 0.24 -7.99 -4.50
N ALA A 29 0.80 -8.00 -3.29
CA ALA A 29 0.40 -8.93 -2.24
C ALA A 29 -1.03 -8.66 -1.75
N GLY A 30 -1.40 -7.39 -1.55
CA GLY A 30 -2.76 -6.98 -1.18
C GLY A 30 -3.79 -7.45 -2.21
N GLN A 31 -3.51 -7.21 -3.49
CA GLN A 31 -4.37 -7.67 -4.58
C GLN A 31 -4.55 -9.20 -4.57
N ARG A 32 -3.46 -9.97 -4.39
CA ARG A 32 -3.53 -11.45 -4.30
C ARG A 32 -4.36 -11.94 -3.13
N LEU A 33 -4.44 -11.15 -2.05
CA LEU A 33 -5.29 -11.42 -0.89
C LEU A 33 -6.74 -10.90 -1.08
N GLY A 34 -7.04 -10.30 -2.24
CA GLY A 34 -8.33 -9.71 -2.55
C GLY A 34 -8.59 -8.42 -1.76
N ALA A 35 -7.55 -7.67 -1.40
CA ALA A 35 -7.71 -6.35 -0.83
C ALA A 35 -8.25 -5.38 -1.90
N GLU A 36 -9.22 -4.58 -1.50
CA GLU A 36 -9.81 -3.48 -2.26
C GLU A 36 -9.15 -2.15 -1.90
N ALA A 37 -8.49 -2.09 -0.74
CA ALA A 37 -7.73 -0.92 -0.28
C ALA A 37 -6.38 -1.32 0.30
N LEU A 38 -5.37 -0.46 0.14
CA LEU A 38 -4.07 -0.58 0.80
C LEU A 38 -3.74 0.72 1.53
N PHE A 39 -3.38 0.59 2.80
CA PHE A 39 -2.88 1.66 3.65
C PHE A 39 -1.39 1.45 3.89
N THR A 40 -0.55 2.38 3.46
CA THR A 40 0.89 2.33 3.66
C THR A 40 1.36 3.39 4.64
N LEU A 41 2.10 2.95 5.66
CA LEU A 41 2.82 3.79 6.60
C LEU A 41 4.33 3.61 6.35
N GLY A 42 4.99 4.66 5.87
CA GLY A 42 6.40 4.61 5.50
C GLY A 42 7.26 5.70 6.14
N GLY A 43 8.53 5.38 6.38
CA GLY A 43 9.50 6.21 7.10
C GLY A 43 10.59 6.84 6.23
N SER A 44 10.37 7.02 4.93
CA SER A 44 11.33 7.66 4.04
C SER A 44 10.59 8.49 2.98
N CYS A 45 11.14 9.65 2.60
CA CYS A 45 10.46 10.64 1.75
C CYS A 45 11.00 10.67 0.32
N TRP A 46 11.38 9.53 -0.24
CA TRP A 46 11.93 9.55 -1.59
C TRP A 46 10.77 9.76 -2.56
N GLU A 47 10.67 10.97 -3.11
CA GLU A 47 9.64 11.40 -4.08
C GLU A 47 9.48 10.47 -5.29
N VAL A 48 10.44 9.57 -5.54
CA VAL A 48 10.50 8.70 -6.71
C VAL A 48 9.57 7.47 -6.59
N SER A 49 9.32 6.97 -5.36
CA SER A 49 8.54 5.74 -5.12
C SER A 49 7.03 5.97 -4.99
N ILE A 50 6.61 7.17 -4.58
CA ILE A 50 5.19 7.54 -4.43
C ILE A 50 4.44 7.47 -5.78
N PRO A 51 4.94 8.07 -6.88
CA PRO A 51 4.24 8.05 -8.17
C PRO A 51 4.12 6.65 -8.77
N GLN A 52 5.12 5.78 -8.54
CA GLN A 52 5.09 4.39 -9.01
C GLN A 52 4.04 3.58 -8.24
N SER A 53 3.95 3.78 -6.93
CA SER A 53 3.00 3.07 -6.06
C SER A 53 1.55 3.46 -6.37
N GLU A 54 1.29 4.76 -6.57
CA GLU A 54 -0.03 5.24 -7.00
C GLU A 54 -0.44 4.68 -8.36
N ARG A 55 0.47 4.69 -9.33
CA ARG A 55 0.21 4.11 -10.66
C ARG A 55 -0.12 2.62 -10.56
N LEU A 56 0.60 1.87 -9.72
CA LEU A 56 0.38 0.44 -9.55
C LEU A 56 -0.96 0.18 -8.86
N ALA A 57 -1.35 0.98 -7.87
CA ALA A 57 -2.65 0.85 -7.23
C ALA A 57 -3.81 1.12 -8.22
N LEU A 58 -3.69 2.15 -9.05
CA LEU A 58 -4.65 2.46 -10.12
C LEU A 58 -4.79 1.30 -11.11
N GLN A 59 -3.68 0.73 -11.57
CA GLN A 59 -3.68 -0.43 -12.47
C GLN A 59 -4.36 -1.67 -11.85
N ASN A 60 -4.35 -1.80 -10.53
CA ASN A 60 -4.93 -2.92 -9.81
C ASN A 60 -6.32 -2.63 -9.24
N HIS A 61 -6.94 -1.50 -9.61
CA HIS A 61 -8.26 -1.09 -9.13
C HIS A 61 -8.40 -1.07 -7.59
N MET A 62 -7.33 -0.69 -6.89
CA MET A 62 -7.31 -0.61 -5.43
C MET A 62 -7.27 0.84 -4.96
N TRP A 63 -8.00 1.11 -3.88
CA TRP A 63 -7.84 2.34 -3.12
C TRP A 63 -6.47 2.36 -2.45
N TYR A 64 -5.73 3.44 -2.59
CA TYR A 64 -4.40 3.57 -2.02
C TYR A 64 -4.33 4.83 -1.17
N LEU A 65 -4.01 4.64 0.12
CA LEU A 65 -3.72 5.72 1.04
C LEU A 65 -2.29 5.53 1.53
N SER A 66 -1.47 6.57 1.40
CA SER A 66 -0.11 6.55 1.92
C SER A 66 0.12 7.70 2.89
N TYR A 67 0.86 7.41 3.95
CA TYR A 67 1.31 8.39 4.91
C TYR A 67 2.82 8.22 5.12
N TRP A 68 3.54 9.33 4.93
CA TRP A 68 4.99 9.40 4.94
C TRP A 68 5.45 10.37 6.01
N THR A 69 6.36 9.92 6.87
CA THR A 69 7.08 10.79 7.80
C THR A 69 8.52 10.95 7.33
N CYS A 70 8.94 12.17 7.02
CA CYS A 70 10.35 12.47 6.79
C CYS A 70 11.05 12.52 8.13
N VAL A 71 11.84 11.50 8.43
CA VAL A 71 12.73 11.46 9.59
C VAL A 71 14.16 11.69 9.12
#